data_AF-A0A0W0V938-F1
#
_entry.id   AF-A0A0W0V938-F1
#
_cell.length_a   1.000
_cell.length_b   1.000
_cell.length_c   1.000
_cell.angle_alpha   90.00
_cell.angle_beta   90.00
_cell.angle_gamma   90.00
#
_symmetry.space_group_name_H-M   'P 1'
#
loop_
_entity.id
_entity.type
_entity.pdbx_description
1 polymer ?
#
loop_
_entity_poly.entity_id
_entity_poly.type
_entity_poly.pdbx_seq_one_letter_code
_entity_poly.pdbx_strand_id
1 'polypeptide(L)'
;MPSELLSIPKAIHAVWLGKLPPTEVLDNMQHWKQTNPTFSVKLWIDSATYSEEEKTKELPKLLQWAKKNQIIICDLSLAAHESKDNLLGKNELYSSMPGKQFYDDELTGQYRNLAAASDLLRVEILQEEGGIYIDAKDMLPGNPILEHFKLSYGFAYHDCGYGKLNNDLMASIPHGTIISEYRKQIIENYKNLYQNPQLLQAHRNKNLRSPKFYTGADPRFISTLRTSGPGLLSALIEQLMHFVVPIPEAKMPIYDVNESFLHMPKELFNIPEHGSDVSWNDFNLSYDMIKPYLFNYLCEYWSTKMDEAMAMVDQSIAKSNKGGLSFLTNYFYRPNLELHDCKNMLQIIKNRLDTLPRALSPEDFYRACSSNLEEQSMGQFEDILPGFWEQFHYSFSSFDARFSLCQKEILDKDFHQAVLHVSVVGVDPGWKDFVALFVGLKEKPDDISHLRGMVEQIAAKNLSSFRQI
;
A
#
# COMPACT_ATOMS: atom_id res chain seq x y z
N MET A 1 9.03 20.77 23.88
CA MET A 1 10.34 21.17 23.32
C MET A 1 11.24 19.94 23.40
N PRO A 2 11.77 19.40 22.27
CA PRO A 2 12.78 18.36 22.35
C PRO A 2 13.98 18.91 23.14
N SER A 3 14.41 18.19 24.16
CA SER A 3 15.35 18.74 25.14
C SER A 3 16.77 18.89 24.61
N GLU A 4 17.13 18.30 23.46
CA GLU A 4 18.46 18.47 22.85
C GLU A 4 18.44 18.09 21.36
N LEU A 5 18.95 18.97 20.49
CA LEU A 5 19.23 18.64 19.08
C LEU A 5 20.45 17.72 19.01
N LEU A 6 20.29 16.52 18.44
CA LEU A 6 21.34 15.51 18.39
C LEU A 6 22.20 15.66 17.13
N SER A 7 23.51 15.55 17.32
CA SER A 7 24.48 15.53 16.23
C SER A 7 24.38 14.22 15.46
N ILE A 8 24.37 14.32 14.13
CA ILE A 8 24.36 13.17 13.24
C ILE A 8 25.79 12.68 12.96
N PRO A 9 26.03 11.36 12.88
CA PRO A 9 27.29 10.84 12.37
C PRO A 9 27.58 11.40 10.97
N LYS A 10 28.84 11.80 10.72
CA LYS A 10 29.26 12.38 9.43
C LYS A 10 29.49 11.32 8.36
N ALA A 11 28.47 10.51 8.10
CA ALA A 11 28.50 9.45 7.10
C ALA A 11 27.26 9.50 6.21
N ILE A 12 27.48 9.37 4.90
CA ILE A 12 26.45 9.25 3.88
C ILE A 12 26.55 7.83 3.33
N HIS A 13 25.44 7.12 3.28
CA HIS A 13 25.35 5.71 2.94
C HIS A 13 24.44 5.56 1.73
N ALA A 14 24.91 4.85 0.71
CA ALA A 14 24.08 4.43 -0.41
C ALA A 14 24.23 2.92 -0.61
N VAL A 15 23.19 2.25 -1.07
CA VAL A 15 23.17 0.79 -1.29
C VAL A 15 23.00 0.51 -2.77
N TRP A 16 23.81 -0.41 -3.32
CA TRP A 16 23.62 -0.94 -4.67
C TRP A 16 23.90 -2.45 -4.71
N LEU A 17 22.89 -3.25 -5.02
CA LEU A 17 22.92 -4.70 -4.86
C LEU A 17 22.69 -5.45 -6.18
N GLY A 18 23.15 -6.69 -6.24
CA GLY A 18 22.85 -7.68 -7.29
C GLY A 18 23.64 -7.54 -8.60
N LYS A 19 24.32 -6.42 -8.82
CA LYS A 19 25.27 -6.17 -9.91
C LYS A 19 26.12 -4.94 -9.60
N LEU A 20 27.11 -4.66 -10.44
CA LEU A 20 27.90 -3.43 -10.28
C LEU A 20 27.06 -2.15 -10.48
N PRO A 21 27.39 -1.06 -9.76
CA PRO A 21 26.76 0.24 -9.91
C PRO A 21 27.00 0.83 -11.30
N PRO A 22 25.97 1.39 -11.96
CA PRO A 22 26.14 2.08 -13.23
C PRO A 22 26.75 3.48 -13.00
N THR A 23 27.20 4.12 -14.09
CA THR A 23 27.92 5.40 -14.03
C THR A 23 27.12 6.50 -13.34
N GLU A 24 25.80 6.55 -13.51
CA GLU A 24 24.95 7.59 -12.90
C GLU A 24 24.99 7.53 -11.36
N VAL A 25 25.07 6.32 -10.80
CA VAL A 25 25.25 6.13 -9.36
C VAL A 25 26.63 6.60 -8.92
N LEU A 26 27.67 6.28 -9.70
CA LEU A 26 29.04 6.71 -9.40
C LEU A 26 29.16 8.25 -9.41
N ASP A 27 28.60 8.89 -10.44
CA ASP A 27 28.58 10.34 -10.58
C ASP A 27 27.83 11.01 -9.42
N ASN A 28 26.68 10.47 -9.01
CA ASN A 28 25.94 10.98 -7.86
C ASN A 28 26.74 10.84 -6.55
N MET A 29 27.36 9.69 -6.31
CA MET A 29 28.19 9.47 -5.13
C MET A 29 29.38 10.43 -5.07
N GLN A 30 30.00 10.70 -6.22
CA GLN A 30 31.05 11.71 -6.32
C GLN A 30 30.51 13.12 -6.03
N HIS A 31 29.32 13.46 -6.53
CA HIS A 31 28.68 14.75 -6.28
C HIS A 31 28.37 14.95 -4.78
N TRP A 32 27.86 13.92 -4.09
CA TRP A 32 27.68 13.95 -2.63
C TRP A 32 28.99 14.19 -1.88
N LYS A 33 30.09 13.54 -2.30
CA LYS A 33 31.41 13.71 -1.67
C LYS A 33 32.00 15.10 -1.91
N GLN A 34 31.83 15.66 -3.12
CA GLN A 34 32.29 17.01 -3.44
C GLN A 34 31.52 18.07 -2.68
N THR A 35 30.20 17.89 -2.53
CA THR A 35 29.33 18.82 -1.81
C THR A 35 29.53 18.75 -0.30
N ASN A 36 29.79 17.55 0.24
CA ASN A 36 29.94 17.31 1.67
C ASN A 36 31.34 16.74 1.99
N PRO A 37 32.43 17.51 1.79
CA PRO A 37 33.79 16.99 1.87
C PRO A 37 34.16 16.46 3.27
N THR A 38 33.53 16.98 4.32
CA THR A 38 33.71 16.56 5.71
C THR A 38 33.01 15.25 6.06
N PHE A 39 32.11 14.76 5.21
CA PHE A 39 31.41 13.48 5.40
C PHE A 39 32.18 12.34 4.73
N SER A 40 32.15 11.16 5.34
CA SER A 40 32.52 9.93 4.64
C SER A 40 31.35 9.51 3.76
N VAL A 41 31.61 9.24 2.48
CA VAL A 41 30.59 8.73 1.56
C VAL A 41 30.87 7.26 1.31
N LYS A 42 29.88 6.41 1.60
CA LYS A 42 29.98 4.94 1.61
C LYS A 42 29.00 4.34 0.61
N LEU A 43 29.51 3.53 -0.31
CA LEU A 43 28.70 2.69 -1.20
C LEU A 43 28.73 1.24 -0.70
N TRP A 44 27.56 0.74 -0.32
CA TRP A 44 27.35 -0.60 0.20
C TRP A 44 26.98 -1.56 -0.92
N ILE A 45 27.72 -2.66 -1.01
CA ILE A 45 27.57 -3.71 -2.02
C ILE A 45 27.57 -5.09 -1.38
N ASP A 46 27.20 -6.09 -2.18
CA ASP A 46 27.35 -7.51 -1.84
C ASP A 46 28.00 -8.24 -3.01
N SER A 47 29.33 -8.33 -2.98
CA SER A 47 30.08 -8.90 -4.11
C SER A 47 29.92 -10.41 -4.25
N ALA A 48 29.34 -11.10 -3.26
CA ALA A 48 28.96 -12.51 -3.41
C ALA A 48 27.93 -12.72 -4.52
N THR A 49 27.12 -11.69 -4.84
CA THR A 49 26.12 -11.73 -5.92
C THR A 49 26.68 -11.51 -7.31
N TYR A 50 27.95 -11.06 -7.42
CA TYR A 50 28.55 -10.72 -8.70
C TYR A 50 29.00 -11.96 -9.46
N SER A 51 28.92 -11.89 -10.78
CA SER A 51 29.53 -12.88 -11.67
C SER A 51 31.06 -12.86 -11.56
N GLU A 52 31.69 -13.96 -11.98
CA GLU A 52 33.17 -14.05 -11.96
C GLU A 52 33.83 -12.98 -12.85
N GLU A 53 33.19 -12.59 -13.95
CA GLU A 53 33.67 -11.50 -14.79
C GLU A 53 33.61 -10.15 -14.06
N GLU A 54 32.48 -9.85 -13.40
CA GLU A 54 32.34 -8.63 -12.60
C GLU A 54 33.39 -8.58 -11.48
N LYS A 55 33.61 -9.69 -10.76
CA LYS A 55 34.61 -9.76 -9.67
C LYS A 55 36.04 -9.56 -10.17
N THR A 56 36.40 -10.16 -11.30
CA THR A 56 37.80 -10.19 -11.77
C THR A 56 38.19 -8.98 -12.62
N LYS A 57 37.26 -8.42 -13.41
CA LYS A 57 37.57 -7.34 -14.35
C LYS A 57 37.04 -5.98 -13.91
N GLU A 58 35.83 -5.93 -13.38
CA GLU A 58 35.10 -4.67 -13.20
C GLU A 58 35.15 -4.14 -11.76
N LEU A 59 35.05 -5.02 -10.76
CA LEU A 59 35.21 -4.66 -9.34
C LEU A 59 36.57 -3.96 -9.07
N PRO A 60 37.72 -4.41 -9.60
CA PRO A 60 38.98 -3.68 -9.43
C PRO A 60 38.93 -2.25 -9.99
N LYS A 61 38.21 -2.02 -11.10
CA LYS A 61 38.02 -0.67 -11.67
C LYS A 61 37.15 0.19 -10.75
N LEU A 62 36.08 -0.37 -10.19
CA LEU A 62 35.24 0.30 -9.19
C LEU A 62 36.07 0.70 -7.96
N LEU A 63 36.90 -0.21 -7.43
CA LEU A 63 37.77 0.07 -6.29
C LEU A 63 38.77 1.20 -6.58
N GLN A 64 39.37 1.18 -7.77
CA GLN A 64 40.28 2.24 -8.22
C GLN A 64 39.56 3.60 -8.35
N TRP A 65 38.36 3.60 -8.95
CA TRP A 65 37.52 4.79 -9.06
C TRP A 65 37.15 5.33 -7.67
N ALA A 66 36.75 4.46 -6.75
CA ALA A 66 36.35 4.84 -5.41
C ALA A 66 37.54 5.44 -4.63
N LYS A 67 38.74 4.87 -4.79
CA LYS A 67 39.98 5.40 -4.20
C LYS A 67 40.28 6.82 -4.72
N LYS A 68 40.17 7.02 -6.03
CA LYS A 68 40.39 8.33 -6.67
C LYS A 68 39.41 9.39 -6.16
N ASN A 69 38.15 9.00 -5.91
CA ASN A 69 37.08 9.91 -5.50
C ASN A 69 36.83 9.96 -3.99
N GLN A 70 37.69 9.33 -3.18
CA GLN A 70 37.55 9.27 -1.72
C GLN A 70 36.20 8.69 -1.26
N ILE A 71 35.69 7.71 -2.01
CA ILE A 71 34.49 6.94 -1.69
C ILE A 71 34.91 5.63 -1.04
N ILE A 72 34.23 5.26 0.04
CA ILE A 72 34.44 4.00 0.74
C ILE A 72 33.47 2.96 0.17
N ILE A 73 33.99 1.83 -0.30
CA ILE A 73 33.20 0.66 -0.64
C ILE A 73 33.05 -0.21 0.61
N CYS A 74 31.82 -0.53 0.98
CA CYS A 74 31.48 -1.40 2.09
C CYS A 74 30.91 -2.70 1.52
N ASP A 75 31.64 -3.81 1.64
CA ASP A 75 31.27 -5.08 1.05
C ASP A 75 30.84 -6.09 2.11
N LEU A 76 29.57 -6.51 2.05
CA LEU A 76 28.96 -7.43 3.01
C LEU A 76 29.56 -8.85 2.95
N SER A 77 30.10 -9.25 1.81
CA SER A 77 30.67 -10.60 1.66
C SER A 77 32.10 -10.73 2.18
N LEU A 78 32.78 -9.61 2.49
CA LEU A 78 34.16 -9.60 2.97
C LEU A 78 34.23 -9.44 4.48
N ALA A 79 35.12 -10.19 5.13
CA ALA A 79 35.37 -10.04 6.56
C ALA A 79 36.17 -8.76 6.88
N ALA A 80 36.05 -8.21 8.08
CA ALA A 80 36.72 -6.95 8.44
C ALA A 80 38.25 -7.00 8.26
N HIS A 81 38.87 -8.16 8.49
CA HIS A 81 40.32 -8.35 8.31
C HIS A 81 40.78 -8.32 6.84
N GLU A 82 39.85 -8.42 5.89
CA GLU A 82 40.10 -8.31 4.45
C GLU A 82 40.02 -6.86 3.94
N SER A 83 39.65 -5.91 4.81
CA SER A 83 39.59 -4.48 4.49
C SER A 83 40.93 -3.92 4.03
N LYS A 84 40.93 -3.11 2.98
CA LYS A 84 42.12 -2.48 2.39
C LYS A 84 41.77 -1.13 1.78
N ASP A 85 42.58 -0.12 2.08
CA ASP A 85 42.40 1.26 1.57
C ASP A 85 40.95 1.76 1.77
N ASN A 86 40.21 1.90 0.68
CA ASN A 86 38.83 2.37 0.63
C ASN A 86 37.81 1.24 0.53
N LEU A 87 38.22 -0.03 0.68
CA LEU A 87 37.35 -1.20 0.75
C LEU A 87 37.27 -1.69 2.20
N LEU A 88 36.08 -1.72 2.76
CA LEU A 88 35.80 -2.24 4.09
C LEU A 88 34.99 -3.53 4.00
N GLY A 89 35.47 -4.59 4.63
CA GLY A 89 34.68 -5.79 4.87
C GLY A 89 33.62 -5.54 5.95
N LYS A 90 32.39 -5.96 5.67
CA LYS A 90 31.20 -5.75 6.51
C LYS A 90 30.45 -7.04 6.82
N ASN A 91 31.14 -8.17 6.74
CA ASN A 91 30.55 -9.47 7.04
C ASN A 91 30.02 -9.58 8.48
N GLU A 92 30.56 -8.80 9.44
CA GLU A 92 30.07 -8.78 10.81
C GLU A 92 28.67 -8.15 10.91
N LEU A 93 28.39 -7.09 10.13
CA LEU A 93 27.05 -6.49 10.04
C LEU A 93 26.08 -7.47 9.38
N TYR A 94 26.49 -8.10 8.28
CA TYR A 94 25.70 -9.14 7.62
C TYR A 94 25.40 -10.34 8.54
N SER A 95 26.41 -10.82 9.26
CA SER A 95 26.29 -11.99 10.14
C SER A 95 25.42 -11.74 11.38
N SER A 96 25.37 -10.50 11.85
CA SER A 96 24.57 -10.09 13.01
C SER A 96 23.16 -9.62 12.66
N MET A 97 22.84 -9.48 11.37
CA MET A 97 21.53 -9.04 10.89
C MET A 97 20.40 -10.01 11.33
N PRO A 98 19.44 -9.59 12.17
CA PRO A 98 18.32 -10.45 12.60
C PRO A 98 17.44 -10.92 11.44
N GLY A 99 17.37 -10.09 10.39
CA GLY A 99 16.66 -10.38 9.15
C GLY A 99 17.51 -11.05 8.07
N LYS A 100 18.70 -11.57 8.38
CA LYS A 100 19.65 -12.10 7.39
C LYS A 100 19.00 -13.07 6.40
N GLN A 101 18.20 -14.02 6.89
CA GLN A 101 17.51 -14.99 6.02
C GLN A 101 16.53 -14.31 5.04
N PHE A 102 15.86 -13.22 5.46
CA PHE A 102 14.95 -12.48 4.62
C PHE A 102 15.72 -11.66 3.59
N TYR A 103 16.84 -11.05 4.01
CA TYR A 103 17.76 -10.37 3.09
C TYR A 103 18.29 -11.33 2.01
N ASP A 104 18.76 -12.51 2.39
CA ASP A 104 19.25 -13.53 1.44
C ASP A 104 18.17 -13.96 0.43
N ASP A 105 16.93 -14.17 0.91
CA ASP A 105 15.78 -14.54 0.09
C ASP A 105 15.33 -13.42 -0.86
N GLU A 106 15.41 -12.15 -0.46
CA GLU A 106 15.12 -11.02 -1.35
C GLU A 106 16.27 -10.73 -2.32
N LEU A 107 17.51 -11.01 -1.94
CA LEU A 107 18.69 -10.75 -2.77
C LEU A 107 18.83 -11.77 -3.90
N THR A 108 18.48 -13.04 -3.65
CA THR A 108 18.79 -14.17 -4.53
C THR A 108 17.55 -14.93 -5.01
N GLY A 109 17.74 -15.86 -5.95
CA GLY A 109 16.68 -16.76 -6.42
C GLY A 109 15.74 -16.20 -7.49
N GLN A 110 14.74 -17.00 -7.86
CA GLN A 110 13.80 -16.71 -8.96
C GLN A 110 12.93 -15.46 -8.69
N TYR A 111 12.70 -15.15 -7.41
CA TYR A 111 11.81 -14.08 -6.98
C TYR A 111 12.55 -12.94 -6.28
N ARG A 112 13.81 -12.68 -6.68
CA ARG A 112 14.64 -11.60 -6.12
C ARG A 112 13.95 -10.24 -6.14
N ASN A 113 13.99 -9.52 -5.03
CA ASN A 113 13.49 -8.16 -4.82
C ASN A 113 14.61 -7.25 -4.28
N LEU A 114 15.42 -6.70 -5.17
CA LEU A 114 16.58 -5.89 -4.75
C LEU A 114 16.17 -4.61 -3.98
N ALA A 115 14.94 -4.10 -4.20
CA ALA A 115 14.40 -2.98 -3.45
C ALA A 115 14.15 -3.37 -1.98
N ALA A 116 13.48 -4.51 -1.74
CA ALA A 116 13.25 -5.00 -0.39
C ALA A 116 14.54 -5.41 0.33
N ALA A 117 15.51 -6.01 -0.39
CA ALA A 117 16.84 -6.27 0.15
C ALA A 117 17.56 -4.97 0.56
N SER A 118 17.42 -3.91 -0.25
CA SER A 118 17.94 -2.57 0.05
C SER A 118 17.23 -1.92 1.24
N ASP A 119 15.92 -2.12 1.41
CA ASP A 119 15.16 -1.67 2.60
C ASP A 119 15.66 -2.33 3.89
N LEU A 120 15.88 -3.64 3.87
CA LEU A 120 16.45 -4.37 5.01
C LEU A 120 17.85 -3.83 5.35
N LEU A 121 18.71 -3.71 4.33
CA LEU A 121 20.09 -3.30 4.54
C LEU A 121 20.23 -1.84 4.97
N ARG A 122 19.47 -0.89 4.40
CA ARG A 122 19.56 0.54 4.77
C ARG A 122 19.22 0.76 6.24
N VAL A 123 18.26 0.00 6.76
CA VAL A 123 17.86 0.10 8.17
C VAL A 123 18.91 -0.49 9.10
N GLU A 124 19.55 -1.60 8.74
CA GLU A 124 20.66 -2.18 9.52
C GLU A 124 21.88 -1.24 9.52
N ILE A 125 22.19 -0.62 8.38
CA ILE A 125 23.26 0.38 8.29
C ILE A 125 22.98 1.56 9.24
N LEU A 126 21.78 2.15 9.18
CA LEU A 126 21.43 3.28 10.05
C LEU A 126 21.33 2.88 11.52
N GLN A 127 20.90 1.65 11.81
CA GLN A 127 20.85 1.11 13.17
C GLN A 127 22.24 1.04 13.79
N GLU A 128 23.24 0.55 13.05
CA GLU A 128 24.59 0.30 13.59
C GLU A 128 25.53 1.51 13.43
N GLU A 129 25.45 2.24 12.32
CA GLU A 129 26.39 3.34 12.02
C GLU A 129 25.76 4.73 12.14
N GLY A 130 24.42 4.83 12.12
CA GLY A 130 23.71 6.09 11.95
C GLY A 130 24.12 6.81 10.65
N GLY A 131 24.01 8.14 10.65
CA GLY A 131 24.33 8.96 9.49
C GLY A 131 23.11 9.19 8.59
N ILE A 132 23.37 9.40 7.31
CA ILE A 132 22.35 9.70 6.29
C ILE A 132 22.36 8.60 5.25
N TYR A 133 21.22 7.95 5.05
CA TYR A 133 20.99 7.06 3.93
C TYR A 133 20.41 7.83 2.74
N ILE A 134 20.86 7.50 1.54
CA ILE A 134 20.33 7.99 0.26
C ILE A 134 20.12 6.84 -0.72
N ASP A 135 19.03 6.88 -1.49
CA ASP A 135 18.88 6.08 -2.70
C ASP A 135 19.92 6.57 -3.72
N ALA A 136 20.76 5.62 -4.16
CA ALA A 136 22.03 5.93 -4.82
C ALA A 136 21.88 6.68 -6.16
N LYS A 137 20.73 6.56 -6.82
CA LYS A 137 20.43 7.17 -8.11
C LYS A 137 19.51 8.39 -8.00
N ASP A 138 18.58 8.38 -7.05
CA ASP A 138 17.40 9.25 -7.10
C ASP A 138 17.48 10.44 -6.13
N MET A 139 18.43 10.43 -5.20
CA MET A 139 18.66 11.53 -4.26
C MET A 139 19.98 12.24 -4.55
N LEU A 140 19.90 13.50 -4.98
CA LEU A 140 21.04 14.36 -5.28
C LEU A 140 21.35 15.29 -4.08
N PRO A 141 22.59 15.75 -3.91
CA PRO A 141 22.91 16.70 -2.85
C PRO A 141 22.22 18.05 -3.10
N GLY A 142 21.76 18.67 -2.01
CA GLY A 142 21.22 20.03 -2.00
C GLY A 142 22.27 21.09 -1.68
N ASN A 143 21.78 22.30 -1.39
CA ASN A 143 22.56 23.44 -0.95
C ASN A 143 21.71 24.22 0.08
N PRO A 144 22.09 24.25 1.38
CA PRO A 144 23.44 24.18 1.93
C PRO A 144 23.99 22.77 2.23
N ILE A 145 25.29 22.72 2.54
CA ILE A 145 25.99 21.51 2.99
C ILE A 145 25.46 20.97 4.33
N LEU A 146 25.58 19.67 4.56
CA LEU A 146 25.01 18.95 5.72
C LEU A 146 25.67 19.27 7.08
N GLU A 147 26.73 20.07 7.10
CA GLU A 147 27.63 20.28 8.25
C GLU A 147 26.93 20.74 9.54
N HIS A 148 25.79 21.44 9.43
CA HIS A 148 25.05 21.98 10.57
C HIS A 148 23.71 21.28 10.82
N PHE A 149 23.41 20.23 10.07
CA PHE A 149 22.17 19.48 10.23
C PHE A 149 22.17 18.69 11.55
N LYS A 150 21.06 18.78 12.29
CA LYS A 150 20.85 18.10 13.57
C LYS A 150 19.46 17.48 13.61
N LEU A 151 19.31 16.44 14.44
CA LEU A 151 18.08 15.67 14.57
C LEU A 151 17.35 15.97 15.88
N SER A 152 16.07 16.30 15.81
CA SER A 152 15.24 16.62 16.99
C SER A 152 14.86 15.39 17.81
N TYR A 153 14.72 14.23 17.17
CA TYR A 153 14.38 12.94 17.80
C TYR A 153 15.34 11.82 17.40
N GLY A 154 16.54 12.20 16.98
CA GLY A 154 17.54 11.24 16.49
C GLY A 154 17.16 10.56 15.17
N PHE A 155 16.12 11.05 14.47
CA PHE A 155 15.68 10.51 13.19
C PHE A 155 15.09 11.62 12.31
N ALA A 156 15.25 11.50 10.99
CA ALA A 156 14.52 12.28 9.99
C ALA A 156 14.33 11.47 8.69
N TYR A 157 13.34 11.83 7.88
CA TYR A 157 12.99 11.17 6.61
C TYR A 157 12.60 12.17 5.53
N HIS A 158 12.53 11.72 4.28
CA HIS A 158 12.06 12.51 3.15
C HIS A 158 10.53 12.69 3.16
N ASP A 159 10.08 13.93 3.36
CA ASP A 159 8.67 14.33 3.14
C ASP A 159 8.46 14.71 1.67
N CYS A 160 7.75 13.85 0.93
CA CYS A 160 7.39 14.06 -0.47
C CYS A 160 6.23 15.07 -0.65
N GLY A 161 5.74 15.65 0.44
CA GLY A 161 4.59 16.54 0.46
C GLY A 161 3.26 15.80 0.54
N TYR A 162 2.19 16.54 0.84
CA TYR A 162 0.83 16.01 0.98
C TYR A 162 0.68 14.90 2.03
N GLY A 163 1.53 14.89 3.05
CA GLY A 163 1.54 13.86 4.10
C GLY A 163 2.09 12.52 3.63
N LYS A 164 2.81 12.49 2.50
CA LYS A 164 3.50 11.28 2.02
C LYS A 164 4.96 11.33 2.43
N LEU A 165 5.40 10.29 3.12
CA LEU A 165 6.81 10.09 3.44
C LEU A 165 7.44 9.03 2.57
N ASN A 166 8.77 9.11 2.41
CA ASN A 166 9.55 8.13 1.68
C ASN A 166 10.82 7.74 2.47
N ASN A 167 11.34 6.54 2.19
CA ASN A 167 12.54 5.99 2.81
C ASN A 167 13.77 6.01 1.87
N ASP A 168 13.67 6.73 0.75
CA ASP A 168 14.74 7.02 -0.23
C ASP A 168 15.81 7.97 0.34
N LEU A 169 15.47 8.78 1.35
CA LEU A 169 16.39 9.55 2.16
C LEU A 169 15.96 9.49 3.62
N MET A 170 16.88 9.05 4.47
CA MET A 170 16.67 8.94 5.91
C MET A 170 17.93 9.36 6.65
N ALA A 171 17.77 9.88 7.85
CA ALA A 171 18.86 10.24 8.73
C ALA A 171 18.59 9.68 10.12
N SER A 172 19.60 9.11 10.77
CA SER A 172 19.45 8.57 12.12
C SER A 172 20.73 8.70 12.93
N ILE A 173 20.58 8.83 14.25
CA ILE A 173 21.66 8.44 15.17
C ILE A 173 21.75 6.90 15.23
N PRO A 174 22.93 6.33 15.54
CA PRO A 174 23.06 4.90 15.78
C PRO A 174 22.18 4.49 16.96
N HIS A 175 21.50 3.35 16.84
CA HIS A 175 20.60 2.79 17.84
C HIS A 175 19.50 3.76 18.33
N GLY A 176 19.10 4.71 17.49
CA GLY A 176 18.00 5.63 17.78
C GLY A 176 16.67 4.90 17.93
N THR A 177 15.76 5.44 18.76
CA THR A 177 14.49 4.78 19.07
C THR A 177 13.63 4.51 17.84
N ILE A 178 13.51 5.48 16.93
CA ILE A 178 12.67 5.34 15.72
C ILE A 178 13.27 4.30 14.77
N ILE A 179 14.57 4.37 14.47
CA ILE A 179 15.21 3.39 13.58
C ILE A 179 15.19 1.98 14.17
N SER A 180 15.35 1.84 15.49
CA SER A 180 15.26 0.55 16.18
C SER A 180 13.86 -0.05 16.11
N GLU A 181 12.80 0.75 16.27
CA GLU A 181 11.43 0.24 16.15
C GLU A 181 11.08 -0.06 14.68
N TYR A 182 11.51 0.78 13.73
CA TYR A 182 11.32 0.50 12.31
C TYR A 182 11.96 -0.82 11.92
N ARG A 183 13.23 -1.03 12.28
CA ARG A 183 13.94 -2.30 12.11
C ARG A 183 13.17 -3.48 12.68
N LYS A 184 12.75 -3.38 13.95
CA LYS A 184 12.01 -4.44 14.64
C LYS A 184 10.72 -4.79 13.90
N GLN A 185 9.97 -3.79 13.45
CA GLN A 185 8.71 -3.99 12.73
C GLN A 185 8.92 -4.59 11.34
N ILE A 186 10.00 -4.24 10.63
CA ILE A 186 10.38 -4.91 9.38
C ILE A 186 10.57 -6.42 9.63
N ILE A 187 11.36 -6.78 10.65
CA ILE A 187 11.63 -8.18 10.98
C ILE A 187 10.34 -8.93 11.35
N GLU A 188 9.45 -8.29 12.12
CA GLU A 188 8.18 -8.90 12.50
C GLU A 188 7.23 -9.06 11.30
N ASN A 189 7.18 -8.08 10.40
CA ASN A 189 6.41 -8.19 9.17
C ASN A 189 6.90 -9.33 8.28
N TYR A 190 8.22 -9.49 8.15
CA TYR A 190 8.79 -10.63 7.44
C TYR A 190 8.47 -11.97 8.10
N LYS A 191 8.56 -12.09 9.43
CA LYS A 191 8.13 -13.31 10.12
C LYS A 191 6.67 -13.65 9.82
N ASN A 192 5.78 -12.66 9.90
CA ASN A 192 4.36 -12.83 9.60
C ASN A 192 4.12 -13.19 8.13
N LEU A 193 4.88 -12.58 7.21
CA LEU A 193 4.85 -12.88 5.79
C LEU A 193 5.21 -14.35 5.53
N TYR A 194 6.29 -14.85 6.15
CA TYR A 194 6.78 -16.23 5.97
C TYR A 194 5.89 -17.28 6.64
N GLN A 195 5.14 -16.91 7.67
CA GLN A 195 4.14 -17.78 8.30
C GLN A 195 2.86 -17.92 7.45
N ASN A 196 2.65 -17.06 6.45
CA ASN A 196 1.46 -17.09 5.60
C ASN A 196 1.82 -17.34 4.12
N PRO A 197 1.68 -18.59 3.62
CA PRO A 197 2.06 -18.95 2.27
C PRO A 197 1.40 -18.09 1.17
N GLN A 198 0.17 -17.64 1.37
CA GLN A 198 -0.53 -16.80 0.38
C GLN A 198 0.06 -15.39 0.32
N LEU A 199 0.37 -14.79 1.48
CA LEU A 199 1.05 -13.49 1.52
C LEU A 199 2.45 -13.60 0.93
N LEU A 200 3.21 -14.64 1.30
CA LEU A 200 4.55 -14.87 0.78
C LEU A 200 4.56 -15.05 -0.74
N GLN A 201 3.59 -15.77 -1.31
CA GLN A 201 3.45 -15.91 -2.75
C GLN A 201 3.14 -14.58 -3.45
N ALA A 202 2.26 -13.75 -2.86
CA ALA A 202 1.96 -12.42 -3.40
C ALA A 202 3.17 -11.47 -3.31
N HIS A 203 3.98 -11.59 -2.26
CA HIS A 203 5.24 -10.84 -2.14
C HIS A 203 6.28 -11.26 -3.18
N ARG A 204 6.36 -12.56 -3.49
CA ARG A 204 7.34 -13.12 -4.43
C ARG A 204 6.94 -12.94 -5.89
N ASN A 205 5.64 -12.95 -6.19
CA ASN A 205 5.15 -12.98 -7.57
C ASN A 205 4.10 -11.90 -7.81
N LYS A 206 4.45 -10.93 -8.66
CA LYS A 206 3.56 -9.85 -9.12
C LYS A 206 2.23 -10.33 -9.74
N ASN A 207 2.20 -11.57 -10.23
CA ASN A 207 1.02 -12.17 -10.86
C ASN A 207 0.10 -12.89 -9.85
N LEU A 208 0.54 -13.12 -8.60
CA LEU A 208 -0.24 -13.82 -7.58
C LEU A 208 -0.82 -12.81 -6.59
N ARG A 209 -2.15 -12.87 -6.38
CA ARG A 209 -2.88 -11.94 -5.52
C ARG A 209 -3.03 -12.50 -4.11
N SER A 210 -2.97 -11.63 -3.11
CA SER A 210 -3.44 -11.91 -1.75
C SER A 210 -4.51 -10.88 -1.34
N PRO A 211 -5.58 -11.29 -0.63
CA PRO A 211 -6.62 -10.36 -0.17
C PRO A 211 -6.11 -9.20 0.71
N LYS A 212 -4.98 -9.36 1.41
CA LYS A 212 -4.43 -8.32 2.31
C LYS A 212 -3.69 -7.18 1.59
N PHE A 213 -3.28 -7.37 0.34
CA PHE A 213 -2.52 -6.37 -0.44
C PHE A 213 -3.37 -5.72 -1.55
N TYR A 214 -4.70 -5.85 -1.45
CA TYR A 214 -5.65 -5.45 -2.47
C TYR A 214 -5.86 -3.93 -2.50
N THR A 215 -5.10 -3.24 -3.34
CA THR A 215 -5.23 -1.77 -3.54
C THR A 215 -5.26 -1.38 -5.01
N GLY A 216 -5.26 -2.36 -5.91
CA GLY A 216 -5.18 -2.09 -7.33
C GLY A 216 -3.79 -1.71 -7.85
N ALA A 217 -2.74 -1.98 -7.09
CA ALA A 217 -1.38 -1.92 -7.57
C ALA A 217 -0.76 -3.33 -7.56
N ASP A 218 0.44 -3.48 -8.14
CA ASP A 218 1.19 -4.73 -8.11
C ASP A 218 1.23 -5.26 -6.65
N PRO A 219 0.67 -6.47 -6.36
CA PRO A 219 0.63 -7.03 -5.02
C PRO A 219 2.01 -7.12 -4.37
N ARG A 220 3.05 -7.35 -5.20
CA ARG A 220 4.44 -7.38 -4.75
C ARG A 220 4.94 -6.01 -4.34
N PHE A 221 4.61 -4.98 -5.13
CA PHE A 221 4.95 -3.60 -4.80
C PHE A 221 4.30 -3.19 -3.47
N ILE A 222 2.99 -3.39 -3.32
CA ILE A 222 2.25 -3.06 -2.10
C ILE A 222 2.77 -3.87 -0.90
N SER A 223 3.07 -5.14 -1.11
CA SER A 223 3.66 -5.98 -0.08
C SER A 223 5.02 -5.45 0.35
N THR A 224 5.88 -5.02 -0.58
CA THR A 224 7.20 -4.42 -0.27
C THR A 224 7.04 -3.12 0.52
N LEU A 225 6.19 -2.20 0.04
CA LEU A 225 5.90 -0.94 0.72
C LEU A 225 5.47 -1.14 2.18
N ARG A 226 4.64 -2.15 2.45
CA ARG A 226 4.09 -2.44 3.78
C ARG A 226 5.00 -3.32 4.65
N THR A 227 5.89 -4.10 4.04
CA THR A 227 6.76 -5.03 4.78
C THR A 227 8.06 -4.36 5.19
N SER A 228 8.68 -3.62 4.28
CA SER A 228 10.03 -3.06 4.46
C SER A 228 10.14 -1.59 4.05
N GLY A 229 9.26 -1.11 3.18
CA GLY A 229 9.36 0.21 2.56
C GLY A 229 8.68 1.35 3.32
N PRO A 230 8.34 2.46 2.61
CA PRO A 230 7.84 3.68 3.23
C PRO A 230 6.41 3.56 3.78
N GLY A 231 5.61 2.60 3.31
CA GLY A 231 4.28 2.34 3.87
C GLY A 231 4.34 1.88 5.33
N LEU A 232 5.34 1.06 5.68
CA LEU A 232 5.58 0.68 7.07
C LEU A 232 6.09 1.87 7.89
N LEU A 233 7.01 2.67 7.34
CA LEU A 233 7.53 3.85 8.03
C LEU A 233 6.40 4.85 8.34
N SER A 234 5.47 5.08 7.40
CA SER A 234 4.28 5.92 7.60
C SER A 234 3.44 5.40 8.75
N ALA A 235 3.09 4.11 8.73
CA ALA A 235 2.31 3.50 9.80
C ALA A 235 2.99 3.60 11.18
N LEU A 236 4.32 3.47 11.22
CA LEU A 236 5.08 3.65 12.46
C LEU A 236 5.05 5.09 12.95
N ILE A 237 5.33 6.07 12.08
CA ILE A 237 5.30 7.49 12.46
C ILE A 237 3.88 7.87 12.91
N GLU A 238 2.84 7.49 12.18
CA GLU A 238 1.44 7.71 12.58
C GLU A 238 1.13 7.13 13.97
N GLN A 239 1.61 5.91 14.27
CA GLN A 239 1.47 5.32 15.61
C GLN A 239 2.18 6.16 16.67
N LEU A 240 3.42 6.60 16.42
CA LEU A 240 4.15 7.46 17.35
C LEU A 240 3.45 8.80 17.60
N MET A 241 2.78 9.33 16.57
CA MET A 241 2.05 10.61 16.62
C MET A 241 0.68 10.48 17.31
N HIS A 242 -0.02 9.34 17.16
CA HIS A 242 -1.36 9.12 17.70
C HIS A 242 -1.39 8.57 19.13
N PHE A 243 -0.26 8.07 19.65
CA PHE A 243 -0.20 7.52 21.00
C PHE A 243 -0.13 8.63 22.09
N VAL A 244 -1.32 9.07 22.53
CA VAL A 244 -1.57 9.66 23.87
C VAL A 244 -1.88 8.56 24.92
N VAL A 245 -1.88 7.28 24.52
CA VAL A 245 -2.19 6.13 25.40
C VAL A 245 -0.94 5.25 25.53
N PRO A 246 -0.58 4.66 26.68
CA PRO A 246 0.67 3.90 26.80
C PRO A 246 0.59 2.56 26.06
N ILE A 247 1.60 2.21 25.27
CA ILE A 247 1.85 0.80 24.92
C ILE A 247 2.35 0.12 26.21
N PRO A 248 1.67 -0.89 26.77
CA PRO A 248 2.04 -1.48 28.07
C PRO A 248 3.45 -2.10 28.09
N GLU A 249 3.99 -2.46 26.92
CA GLU A 249 5.25 -3.18 26.78
C GLU A 249 6.37 -2.37 26.09
N ALA A 250 6.03 -1.31 25.35
CA ALA A 250 7.04 -0.38 24.85
C ALA A 250 7.23 0.74 25.87
N LYS A 251 8.35 0.71 26.59
CA LYS A 251 8.83 1.83 27.42
C LYS A 251 9.25 3.02 26.54
N MET A 252 8.41 3.42 25.60
CA MET A 252 8.61 4.65 24.85
C MET A 252 8.08 5.80 25.70
N PRO A 253 8.89 6.84 25.98
CA PRO A 253 8.35 8.11 26.41
C PRO A 253 7.31 8.54 25.38
N ILE A 254 6.12 8.92 25.85
CA ILE A 254 5.10 9.52 25.00
C ILE A 254 5.67 10.86 24.54
N TYR A 255 6.15 10.90 23.30
CA TYR A 255 6.59 12.13 22.68
C TYR A 255 5.39 12.72 21.94
N ASP A 256 4.94 13.90 22.34
CA ASP A 256 4.19 14.79 21.46
C ASP A 256 5.16 15.30 20.39
N VAL A 257 5.43 14.44 19.40
CA VAL A 257 6.30 14.75 18.27
C VAL A 257 5.48 15.59 17.30
N ASN A 258 6.00 16.73 16.87
CA ASN A 258 5.46 17.37 15.67
C ASN A 258 6.14 16.73 14.46
N GLU A 259 5.36 16.19 13.53
CA GLU A 259 5.85 15.46 12.35
C GLU A 259 6.91 16.27 11.58
N SER A 260 6.74 17.59 11.48
CA SER A 260 7.70 18.49 10.83
C SER A 260 9.11 18.45 11.43
N PHE A 261 9.28 18.03 12.68
CA PHE A 261 10.59 17.84 13.30
C PHE A 261 11.32 16.57 12.86
N LEU A 262 10.61 15.66 12.17
CA LEU A 262 11.16 14.46 11.55
C LEU A 262 11.40 14.65 10.04
N HIS A 263 11.07 15.81 9.47
CA HIS A 263 11.28 16.05 8.05
C HIS A 263 12.74 16.41 7.79
N MET A 264 13.34 15.80 6.78
CA MET A 264 14.58 16.27 6.18
C MET A 264 14.32 17.64 5.53
N PRO A 265 15.09 18.69 5.87
CA PRO A 265 14.95 20.00 5.23
C PRO A 265 15.16 19.88 3.72
N LYS A 266 14.23 20.45 2.95
CA LYS A 266 14.19 20.30 1.48
C LYS A 266 15.39 20.93 0.78
N GLU A 267 16.09 21.85 1.42
CA GLU A 267 17.28 22.49 0.89
C GLU A 267 18.52 21.58 0.92
N LEU A 268 18.49 20.48 1.69
CA LEU A 268 19.64 19.57 1.85
C LEU A 268 19.75 18.51 0.75
N PHE A 269 18.74 18.38 -0.11
CA PHE A 269 18.71 17.41 -1.20
C PHE A 269 17.97 17.96 -2.42
N ASN A 270 18.18 17.33 -3.56
CA ASN A 270 17.43 17.58 -4.79
C ASN A 270 16.89 16.26 -5.33
N ILE A 271 15.76 16.34 -6.03
CA ILE A 271 15.18 15.23 -6.80
C ILE A 271 15.38 15.59 -8.28
N PRO A 272 15.90 14.68 -9.13
CA PRO A 272 16.09 14.97 -10.56
C PRO A 272 14.80 15.43 -11.26
N GLU A 273 14.84 16.55 -12.00
CA GLU A 273 13.68 17.11 -12.73
C GLU A 273 13.26 16.28 -13.97
N HIS A 274 14.15 15.43 -14.49
CA HIS A 274 13.92 14.64 -15.68
C HIS A 274 14.19 13.16 -15.41
N GLY A 275 13.12 12.39 -15.28
CA GLY A 275 13.14 10.95 -15.50
C GLY A 275 14.14 10.18 -14.65
N SER A 276 13.99 10.22 -13.32
CA SER A 276 14.09 8.92 -12.69
C SER A 276 12.98 8.10 -13.33
N ASP A 277 13.34 7.12 -14.17
CA ASP A 277 12.63 5.84 -14.14
C ASP A 277 12.64 5.42 -12.67
N VAL A 278 11.78 6.04 -11.85
CA VAL A 278 11.74 5.79 -10.42
C VAL A 278 11.43 4.33 -10.38
N SER A 279 12.34 3.54 -9.83
CA SER A 279 12.26 2.08 -10.00
C SER A 279 10.93 1.49 -9.53
N TRP A 280 10.11 2.28 -8.81
CA TRP A 280 8.77 1.92 -8.37
C TRP A 280 7.71 3.04 -8.28
N ASN A 281 7.99 4.32 -8.58
CA ASN A 281 7.12 5.46 -8.19
C ASN A 281 6.44 6.25 -9.31
N ASP A 282 6.69 5.96 -10.59
CA ASP A 282 5.97 6.60 -11.70
C ASP A 282 4.66 5.86 -12.03
N PHE A 283 3.71 5.89 -11.10
CA PHE A 283 2.31 5.67 -11.44
C PHE A 283 1.66 7.00 -11.79
N ASN A 284 1.86 7.46 -13.03
CA ASN A 284 0.79 8.17 -13.72
C ASN A 284 -0.33 7.13 -13.91
N LEU A 285 -1.18 6.97 -12.89
CA LEU A 285 -2.34 6.09 -12.96
C LEU A 285 -3.26 6.60 -14.07
N SER A 286 -3.09 6.07 -15.29
CA SER A 286 -4.07 6.27 -16.33
C SER A 286 -5.36 5.57 -15.94
N TYR A 287 -6.50 6.11 -16.38
CA TYR A 287 -7.80 5.48 -16.17
C TYR A 287 -7.80 4.00 -16.61
N ASP A 288 -7.10 3.67 -17.69
CA ASP A 288 -6.94 2.30 -18.19
C ASP A 288 -6.17 1.40 -17.23
N MET A 289 -5.24 1.95 -16.45
CA MET A 289 -4.58 1.22 -15.38
C MET A 289 -5.50 0.99 -14.18
N ILE A 290 -6.32 1.97 -13.78
CA ILE A 290 -7.22 1.85 -12.61
C ILE A 290 -8.44 0.96 -12.90
N LYS A 291 -8.92 0.95 -14.15
CA LYS A 291 -10.18 0.30 -14.55
C LYS A 291 -10.30 -1.18 -14.14
N PRO A 292 -9.30 -2.05 -14.37
CA PRO A 292 -9.38 -3.45 -13.92
C PRO A 292 -9.44 -3.57 -12.39
N TYR A 293 -8.86 -2.63 -11.66
CA TYR A 293 -8.80 -2.69 -10.20
C TYR A 293 -10.09 -2.25 -9.55
N LEU A 294 -10.68 -1.16 -10.05
CA LEU A 294 -12.00 -0.72 -9.63
C LEU A 294 -13.06 -1.77 -9.95
N PHE A 295 -12.95 -2.39 -11.13
CA PHE A 295 -13.81 -3.49 -11.54
C PHE A 295 -13.76 -4.66 -10.57
N ASN A 296 -12.56 -5.10 -10.21
CA ASN A 296 -12.43 -6.23 -9.29
C ASN A 296 -12.87 -5.88 -7.86
N TYR A 297 -12.62 -4.65 -7.40
CA TYR A 297 -13.13 -4.17 -6.11
C TYR A 297 -14.66 -4.24 -6.05
N LEU A 298 -15.35 -3.80 -7.10
CA LEU A 298 -16.80 -3.87 -7.18
C LEU A 298 -17.30 -5.32 -7.15
N CYS A 299 -16.69 -6.22 -7.92
CA CYS A 299 -17.05 -7.64 -7.89
C CYS A 299 -16.91 -8.25 -6.49
N GLU A 300 -15.81 -7.96 -5.78
CA GLU A 300 -15.56 -8.49 -4.44
C GLU A 300 -16.46 -7.87 -3.36
N TYR A 301 -16.71 -6.57 -3.43
CA TYR A 301 -17.66 -5.88 -2.56
C TYR A 301 -19.06 -6.50 -2.70
N TRP A 302 -19.53 -6.69 -3.94
CA TRP A 302 -20.83 -7.30 -4.19
C TRP A 302 -20.88 -8.78 -3.81
N SER A 303 -19.81 -9.54 -4.03
CA SER A 303 -19.70 -10.92 -3.57
C SER A 303 -19.84 -11.01 -2.04
N THR A 304 -19.19 -10.09 -1.31
CA THR A 304 -19.30 -9.98 0.17
C THR A 304 -20.72 -9.60 0.60
N LYS A 305 -21.36 -8.65 -0.08
CA LYS A 305 -22.75 -8.27 0.21
C LYS A 305 -23.74 -9.38 -0.09
N MET A 306 -23.47 -10.23 -1.07
CA MET A 306 -24.27 -11.43 -1.34
C MET A 306 -24.10 -12.46 -0.21
N ASP A 307 -22.91 -12.65 0.33
CA ASP A 307 -22.70 -13.52 1.49
C ASP A 307 -23.44 -13.02 2.74
N GLU A 308 -23.39 -11.71 3.03
CA GLU A 308 -24.16 -11.09 4.10
C GLU A 308 -25.67 -11.32 3.92
N ALA A 309 -26.18 -11.09 2.71
CA ALA A 309 -27.59 -11.30 2.38
C ALA A 309 -28.02 -12.77 2.51
N MET A 310 -27.21 -13.71 2.01
CA MET A 310 -27.48 -15.15 2.15
C MET A 310 -27.50 -15.58 3.63
N ALA A 311 -26.61 -15.02 4.46
CA ALA A 311 -26.62 -15.29 5.90
C ALA A 311 -27.90 -14.78 6.58
N MET A 312 -28.44 -13.64 6.16
CA MET A 312 -29.73 -13.12 6.65
C MET A 312 -30.91 -13.99 6.22
N VAL A 313 -30.89 -14.52 4.99
CA VAL A 313 -31.89 -15.48 4.50
C VAL A 313 -31.84 -16.76 5.33
N ASP A 314 -30.65 -17.30 5.60
CA ASP A 314 -30.46 -18.49 6.44
C ASP A 314 -31.00 -18.29 7.86
N GLN A 315 -30.76 -17.12 8.47
CA GLN A 315 -31.33 -16.79 9.77
C GLN A 315 -32.86 -16.74 9.75
N SER A 316 -33.44 -16.26 8.64
CA SER A 316 -34.90 -16.16 8.48
C SER A 316 -35.54 -17.54 8.31
N ILE A 317 -34.93 -18.42 7.51
CA ILE A 317 -35.31 -19.85 7.38
C ILE A 317 -35.20 -20.55 8.74
N ALA A 318 -34.13 -20.30 9.49
CA ALA A 318 -33.96 -20.90 10.82
C ALA A 318 -35.02 -20.42 11.83
N LYS A 319 -35.47 -19.17 11.74
CA LYS A 319 -36.54 -18.61 12.57
C LYS A 319 -37.92 -19.17 12.21
N SER A 320 -38.23 -19.30 10.92
CA SER A 320 -39.50 -19.88 10.46
C SER A 320 -39.66 -21.34 10.92
N ASN A 321 -38.55 -22.10 10.95
CA ASN A 321 -38.54 -23.48 11.43
C ASN A 321 -38.64 -23.62 12.97
N LYS A 322 -38.33 -22.58 13.75
CA LYS A 322 -38.41 -22.59 15.23
C LYS A 322 -39.74 -22.09 15.77
N GLY A 323 -40.51 -21.32 15.01
CA GLY A 323 -41.82 -20.83 15.40
C GLY A 323 -42.90 -21.88 15.15
N GLY A 324 -43.40 -22.51 16.21
CA GLY A 324 -44.54 -23.44 16.18
C GLY A 324 -45.89 -22.78 15.85
N LEU A 325 -45.97 -22.00 14.78
CA LEU A 325 -47.23 -21.54 14.17
C LEU A 325 -47.54 -22.41 12.94
N SER A 326 -47.65 -23.72 13.13
CA SER A 326 -47.88 -24.67 12.04
C SER A 326 -49.37 -24.84 11.65
N PHE A 327 -50.28 -24.05 12.22
CA PHE A 327 -51.73 -24.31 12.03
C PHE A 327 -52.53 -23.22 11.30
N LEU A 328 -52.01 -22.00 11.14
CA LEU A 328 -52.73 -20.92 10.42
C LEU A 328 -52.02 -20.37 9.17
N THR A 329 -50.75 -20.70 8.95
CA THR A 329 -49.97 -20.21 7.79
C THR A 329 -49.92 -21.19 6.61
N ASN A 330 -50.27 -22.47 6.84
CA ASN A 330 -50.18 -23.52 5.81
C ASN A 330 -51.23 -23.46 4.70
N TYR A 331 -52.27 -22.61 4.83
CA TYR A 331 -53.34 -22.53 3.81
C TYR A 331 -53.20 -21.35 2.84
N PHE A 332 -52.32 -20.38 3.11
CA PHE A 332 -52.22 -19.18 2.26
C PHE A 332 -50.81 -18.61 2.03
N TYR A 333 -49.74 -19.21 2.57
CA TYR A 333 -48.39 -18.68 2.36
C TYR A 333 -47.40 -19.80 2.01
N ARG A 334 -46.58 -19.59 0.97
CA ARG A 334 -45.43 -20.43 0.59
C ARG A 334 -44.07 -19.74 0.90
N PRO A 335 -43.77 -19.25 2.13
CA PRO A 335 -42.57 -18.42 2.34
C PRO A 335 -41.27 -19.22 2.25
N ASN A 336 -41.30 -20.52 2.56
CA ASN A 336 -40.09 -21.33 2.63
C ASN A 336 -39.54 -21.75 1.25
N LEU A 337 -40.41 -21.91 0.23
CA LEU A 337 -39.95 -22.13 -1.14
C LEU A 337 -39.25 -20.85 -1.65
N GLU A 338 -39.88 -19.70 -1.43
CA GLU A 338 -39.41 -18.40 -1.89
C GLU A 338 -38.07 -17.99 -1.26
N LEU A 339 -37.84 -18.26 0.04
CA LEU A 339 -36.55 -17.95 0.68
C LEU A 339 -35.42 -18.85 0.18
N HIS A 340 -35.70 -20.12 -0.12
CA HIS A 340 -34.69 -21.03 -0.67
C HIS A 340 -34.33 -20.63 -2.11
N ASP A 341 -35.32 -20.23 -2.89
CA ASP A 341 -35.14 -19.72 -4.25
C ASP A 341 -34.36 -18.40 -4.26
N CYS A 342 -34.64 -17.49 -3.31
CA CYS A 342 -33.86 -16.26 -3.13
C CYS A 342 -32.39 -16.55 -2.81
N LYS A 343 -32.11 -17.50 -1.91
CA LYS A 343 -30.74 -17.90 -1.59
C LYS A 343 -30.05 -18.51 -2.81
N ASN A 344 -30.73 -19.38 -3.56
CA ASN A 344 -30.20 -19.99 -4.76
C ASN A 344 -29.87 -18.93 -5.83
N MET A 345 -30.71 -17.92 -5.99
CA MET A 345 -30.45 -16.79 -6.88
C MET A 345 -29.23 -15.99 -6.45
N LEU A 346 -29.13 -15.60 -5.18
CA LEU A 346 -27.95 -14.88 -4.65
C LEU A 346 -26.66 -15.69 -4.87
N GLN A 347 -26.72 -17.00 -4.64
CA GLN A 347 -25.58 -17.89 -4.87
C GLN A 347 -25.19 -17.97 -6.36
N ILE A 348 -26.18 -18.01 -7.27
CA ILE A 348 -25.92 -18.01 -8.72
C ILE A 348 -25.26 -16.69 -9.14
N ILE A 349 -25.76 -15.55 -8.65
CA ILE A 349 -25.19 -14.23 -8.98
C ILE A 349 -23.77 -14.14 -8.42
N LYS A 350 -23.54 -14.56 -7.17
CA LYS A 350 -22.22 -14.60 -6.55
C LYS A 350 -21.24 -15.46 -7.35
N ASN A 351 -21.63 -16.70 -7.67
CA ASN A 351 -20.80 -17.60 -8.47
C ASN A 351 -20.45 -16.99 -9.84
N ARG A 352 -21.37 -16.23 -10.44
CA ARG A 352 -21.10 -15.52 -11.69
C ARG A 352 -20.11 -14.39 -11.48
N LEU A 353 -20.31 -13.51 -10.50
CA LEU A 353 -19.35 -12.45 -10.14
C LEU A 353 -17.94 -13.03 -9.92
N ASP A 354 -17.84 -14.17 -9.25
CA ASP A 354 -16.59 -14.86 -8.97
C ASP A 354 -15.94 -15.47 -10.24
N THR A 355 -16.71 -15.69 -11.31
CA THR A 355 -16.24 -16.28 -12.59
C THR A 355 -16.07 -15.27 -13.73
N LEU A 356 -16.46 -14.01 -13.56
CA LEU A 356 -16.38 -13.01 -14.63
C LEU A 356 -14.93 -12.75 -15.05
N PRO A 357 -14.63 -12.70 -16.37
CA PRO A 357 -13.32 -12.33 -16.86
C PRO A 357 -12.92 -10.95 -16.35
N ARG A 358 -11.75 -10.85 -15.72
CA ARG A 358 -11.25 -9.63 -15.07
C ARG A 358 -10.78 -8.53 -16.04
N ALA A 359 -11.04 -8.71 -17.34
CA ALA A 359 -10.73 -7.77 -18.41
C ALA A 359 -12.00 -7.20 -19.08
N LEU A 360 -13.19 -7.49 -18.53
CA LEU A 360 -14.44 -6.96 -19.08
C LEU A 360 -14.52 -5.44 -18.91
N SER A 361 -15.07 -4.77 -19.92
CA SER A 361 -15.52 -3.39 -19.75
C SER A 361 -16.73 -3.36 -18.80
N PRO A 362 -16.99 -2.23 -18.11
CA PRO A 362 -18.23 -2.04 -17.35
C PRO A 362 -19.50 -2.35 -18.16
N GLU A 363 -19.48 -2.08 -19.47
CA GLU A 363 -20.56 -2.39 -20.41
C GLU A 363 -20.72 -3.91 -20.64
N ASP A 364 -19.61 -4.65 -20.75
CA ASP A 364 -19.63 -6.11 -20.87
C ASP A 364 -20.06 -6.77 -19.56
N PHE A 365 -19.70 -6.19 -18.41
CA PHE A 365 -20.17 -6.61 -17.10
C PHE A 365 -21.69 -6.49 -16.98
N TYR A 366 -22.23 -5.32 -17.33
CA TYR A 366 -23.66 -5.09 -17.34
C TYR A 366 -24.38 -6.11 -18.24
N ARG A 367 -23.88 -6.32 -19.47
CA ARG A 367 -24.43 -7.31 -20.41
C ARG A 367 -24.32 -8.75 -19.89
N ALA A 368 -23.22 -9.11 -19.24
CA ALA A 368 -23.04 -10.47 -18.70
C ALA A 368 -23.98 -10.74 -17.51
N CYS A 369 -24.25 -9.71 -16.70
CA CYS A 369 -25.22 -9.79 -15.61
C CYS A 369 -26.67 -9.77 -16.11
N SER A 370 -26.98 -9.04 -17.18
CA SER A 370 -28.36 -8.83 -17.66
C SER A 370 -28.85 -9.86 -18.70
N SER A 371 -27.96 -10.42 -19.52
CA SER A 371 -28.33 -11.20 -20.73
C SER A 371 -29.06 -12.51 -20.50
N ASN A 372 -29.15 -13.02 -19.27
CA ASN A 372 -29.81 -14.30 -18.96
C ASN A 372 -30.94 -14.18 -17.92
N LEU A 373 -31.27 -12.98 -17.45
CA LEU A 373 -32.44 -12.76 -16.57
C LEU A 373 -33.75 -12.74 -17.37
N GLU A 374 -33.68 -12.44 -18.68
CA GLU A 374 -34.83 -12.44 -19.58
C GLU A 374 -35.30 -13.85 -19.97
N GLU A 375 -34.45 -14.89 -19.87
CA GLU A 375 -34.73 -16.21 -20.46
C GLU A 375 -35.31 -17.27 -19.51
N GLN A 376 -35.24 -17.13 -18.18
CA GLN A 376 -35.69 -18.20 -17.27
C GLN A 376 -36.70 -17.87 -16.17
N SER A 377 -37.05 -16.61 -15.90
CA SER A 377 -37.91 -16.37 -14.72
C SER A 377 -38.58 -14.99 -14.62
N MET A 378 -38.84 -14.27 -15.71
CA MET A 378 -39.54 -12.99 -15.60
C MET A 378 -41.04 -13.12 -15.26
N GLY A 379 -41.70 -14.23 -15.61
CA GLY A 379 -43.15 -14.38 -15.40
C GLY A 379 -43.60 -14.81 -13.99
N GLN A 380 -42.68 -15.15 -13.08
CA GLN A 380 -43.03 -15.68 -11.74
C GLN A 380 -42.58 -14.80 -10.56
N PHE A 381 -41.86 -13.70 -10.82
CA PHE A 381 -41.17 -12.93 -9.78
C PHE A 381 -41.59 -11.45 -9.69
N GLU A 382 -42.45 -10.95 -10.58
CA GLU A 382 -43.01 -9.59 -10.45
C GLU A 382 -43.88 -9.42 -9.19
N ASP A 383 -44.45 -10.51 -8.67
CA ASP A 383 -45.35 -10.49 -7.50
C ASP A 383 -44.65 -10.66 -6.14
N ILE A 384 -43.40 -11.16 -6.10
CA ILE A 384 -42.76 -11.63 -4.84
C ILE A 384 -41.91 -10.54 -4.17
N LEU A 385 -41.43 -9.54 -4.91
CA LEU A 385 -40.69 -8.41 -4.35
C LEU A 385 -41.00 -7.11 -5.11
N PRO A 386 -42.17 -6.48 -4.85
CA PRO A 386 -42.43 -5.11 -5.32
C PRO A 386 -41.43 -4.18 -4.63
N GLY A 387 -40.37 -3.80 -5.34
CA GLY A 387 -39.37 -2.85 -4.85
C GLY A 387 -37.91 -3.28 -4.97
N PHE A 388 -37.58 -4.59 -5.03
CA PHE A 388 -36.18 -5.02 -5.23
C PHE A 388 -35.72 -4.73 -6.66
N TRP A 389 -36.52 -5.15 -7.64
CA TRP A 389 -36.24 -4.88 -9.05
C TRP A 389 -36.50 -3.44 -9.43
N GLU A 390 -37.48 -2.79 -8.81
CA GLU A 390 -37.64 -1.34 -8.95
C GLU A 390 -36.44 -0.61 -8.38
N GLN A 391 -35.86 -0.94 -7.22
CA GLN A 391 -34.63 -0.31 -6.73
C GLN A 391 -33.38 -0.70 -7.52
N PHE A 392 -33.29 -1.94 -8.01
CA PHE A 392 -32.18 -2.42 -8.83
C PHE A 392 -32.19 -1.76 -10.22
N HIS A 393 -33.34 -1.69 -10.89
CA HIS A 393 -33.52 -0.93 -12.12
C HIS A 393 -33.46 0.59 -11.88
N TYR A 394 -34.13 1.16 -10.87
CA TYR A 394 -34.11 2.59 -10.55
C TYR A 394 -32.69 3.08 -10.22
N SER A 395 -31.86 2.27 -9.55
CA SER A 395 -30.45 2.62 -9.30
C SER A 395 -29.58 2.55 -10.55
N PHE A 396 -29.98 1.79 -11.58
CA PHE A 396 -29.21 1.61 -12.82
C PHE A 396 -29.73 2.41 -14.03
N SER A 397 -31.02 2.74 -14.11
CA SER A 397 -31.66 3.40 -15.25
C SER A 397 -32.19 4.81 -14.97
N SER A 398 -32.23 5.28 -13.72
CA SER A 398 -32.79 6.60 -13.38
C SER A 398 -31.76 7.70 -13.06
N PHE A 399 -30.56 7.62 -13.65
CA PHE A 399 -29.55 8.68 -13.47
C PHE A 399 -29.75 9.93 -14.36
N ASP A 400 -30.67 9.93 -15.34
CA ASP A 400 -30.75 11.04 -16.31
C ASP A 400 -32.07 11.85 -16.28
N ALA A 401 -33.08 11.49 -15.47
CA ALA A 401 -34.43 12.06 -15.68
C ALA A 401 -35.16 12.73 -14.50
N ARG A 402 -34.73 12.66 -13.23
CA ARG A 402 -35.57 13.19 -12.12
C ARG A 402 -34.82 13.89 -10.99
N PHE A 403 -34.14 14.98 -11.33
CA PHE A 403 -33.83 16.06 -10.38
C PHE A 403 -34.96 17.11 -10.27
N SER A 404 -36.20 16.76 -10.58
CA SER A 404 -37.33 17.68 -10.44
C SER A 404 -38.58 16.90 -10.12
N LEU A 405 -38.82 16.69 -8.82
CA LEU A 405 -40.12 16.71 -8.14
C LEU A 405 -39.96 16.03 -6.77
N CYS A 406 -39.63 16.83 -5.75
CA CYS A 406 -40.06 16.50 -4.40
C CYS A 406 -41.48 17.06 -4.21
N GLN A 407 -42.45 16.23 -3.80
CA GLN A 407 -43.43 16.55 -2.75
C GLN A 407 -44.50 15.45 -2.56
N LYS A 408 -44.82 15.17 -1.26
CA LYS A 408 -45.98 14.45 -0.66
C LYS A 408 -46.00 12.91 -0.73
N GLU A 409 -46.51 12.14 0.24
CA GLU A 409 -46.91 12.25 1.66
C GLU A 409 -47.08 10.79 2.19
N ILE A 410 -46.66 10.55 3.45
CA ILE A 410 -47.07 9.60 4.53
C ILE A 410 -48.13 8.48 4.19
N LEU A 411 -47.94 7.17 4.49
CA LEU A 411 -48.20 6.45 5.77
C LEU A 411 -47.97 4.92 5.60
N ASP A 412 -47.22 4.28 6.52
CA ASP A 412 -47.66 3.21 7.45
C ASP A 412 -46.43 2.54 8.12
N LYS A 413 -46.45 2.34 9.46
CA LYS A 413 -45.21 2.27 10.28
C LYS A 413 -44.72 0.88 10.68
N ASP A 414 -45.51 -0.19 10.56
CA ASP A 414 -45.14 -1.47 11.17
C ASP A 414 -44.69 -2.58 10.20
N PHE A 415 -44.79 -2.34 8.89
CA PHE A 415 -44.13 -3.18 7.86
C PHE A 415 -42.79 -2.59 7.40
N HIS A 416 -42.60 -1.28 7.64
CA HIS A 416 -41.46 -0.51 7.16
C HIS A 416 -40.15 -0.84 7.90
N GLN A 417 -40.18 -1.31 9.15
CA GLN A 417 -38.97 -1.63 9.91
C GLN A 417 -38.24 -2.90 9.41
N ALA A 418 -38.95 -3.88 8.86
CA ALA A 418 -38.35 -5.09 8.32
C ALA A 418 -37.82 -4.87 6.88
N VAL A 419 -38.55 -4.10 6.07
CA VAL A 419 -38.15 -3.74 4.70
C VAL A 419 -37.04 -2.68 4.71
N LEU A 420 -37.04 -1.73 5.65
CA LEU A 420 -35.95 -0.76 5.82
C LEU A 420 -34.63 -1.41 6.21
N HIS A 421 -34.60 -2.54 6.93
CA HIS A 421 -33.30 -3.17 7.22
C HIS A 421 -32.66 -3.82 5.98
N VAL A 422 -33.45 -4.16 4.96
CA VAL A 422 -32.94 -4.60 3.65
C VAL A 422 -32.69 -3.39 2.72
N SER A 423 -33.50 -2.32 2.82
CA SER A 423 -33.33 -1.09 2.03
C SER A 423 -32.29 -0.09 2.59
N VAL A 424 -31.85 -0.20 3.84
CA VAL A 424 -30.78 0.63 4.44
C VAL A 424 -29.39 0.21 3.94
N VAL A 425 -29.26 -0.91 3.25
CA VAL A 425 -28.07 -1.22 2.44
C VAL A 425 -27.95 -0.25 1.23
N GLY A 426 -29.03 0.46 0.88
CA GLY A 426 -29.16 1.25 -0.34
C GLY A 426 -28.81 2.74 -0.25
N VAL A 427 -28.34 3.28 0.87
CA VAL A 427 -27.84 4.67 0.90
C VAL A 427 -26.63 4.80 1.82
N ASP A 428 -25.51 4.20 1.41
CA ASP A 428 -24.21 4.71 1.85
C ASP A 428 -24.03 6.11 1.22
N PRO A 429 -23.83 7.19 2.02
CA PRO A 429 -23.49 8.51 1.49
C PRO A 429 -22.32 8.48 0.52
N GLY A 430 -21.38 7.53 0.70
CA GLY A 430 -20.26 7.30 -0.20
C GLY A 430 -20.67 6.91 -1.62
N TRP A 431 -21.85 6.31 -1.83
CA TRP A 431 -22.36 5.94 -3.15
C TRP A 431 -22.69 7.15 -4.02
N LYS A 432 -23.32 8.18 -3.45
CA LYS A 432 -23.66 9.41 -4.18
C LYS A 432 -22.41 10.18 -4.61
N ASP A 433 -21.43 10.23 -3.72
CA ASP A 433 -20.14 10.87 -3.96
C ASP A 433 -19.30 10.08 -4.99
N PHE A 434 -19.37 8.75 -4.97
CA PHE A 434 -18.71 7.86 -5.93
C PHE A 434 -19.32 7.89 -7.34
N VAL A 435 -20.65 7.91 -7.46
CA VAL A 435 -21.33 8.04 -8.76
C VAL A 435 -21.10 9.43 -9.37
N ALA A 436 -21.07 10.49 -8.54
CA ALA A 436 -20.68 11.82 -8.99
C ALA A 436 -19.25 11.85 -9.56
N LEU A 437 -18.30 11.17 -8.90
CA LEU A 437 -16.92 10.99 -9.39
C LEU A 437 -16.89 10.29 -10.76
N PHE A 438 -17.71 9.24 -10.93
CA PHE A 438 -17.77 8.43 -12.15
C PHE A 438 -18.39 9.18 -13.34
N VAL A 439 -19.38 10.03 -13.08
CA VAL A 439 -20.04 10.87 -14.10
C VAL A 439 -19.12 12.02 -14.52
N GLY A 440 -18.41 12.64 -13.57
CA GLY A 440 -17.41 13.67 -13.86
C GLY A 440 -16.26 13.15 -14.74
N LEU A 441 -15.79 11.92 -14.49
CA LEU A 441 -14.77 11.22 -15.30
C LEU A 441 -15.20 11.01 -16.76
N LYS A 442 -16.49 10.77 -17.01
CA LYS A 442 -17.04 10.53 -18.35
C LYS A 442 -17.21 11.82 -19.15
N GLU A 443 -17.52 12.94 -18.49
CA GLU A 443 -17.79 14.21 -19.16
C GLU A 443 -16.51 15.00 -19.49
N LYS A 444 -15.45 14.87 -18.69
CA LYS A 444 -14.16 15.56 -18.90
C LYS A 444 -12.95 14.71 -18.48
N PRO A 445 -12.57 13.70 -19.28
CA PRO A 445 -11.51 12.75 -18.92
C PRO A 445 -10.12 13.41 -18.74
N ASP A 446 -9.88 14.58 -19.33
CA ASP A 446 -8.57 15.25 -19.33
C ASP A 446 -8.42 16.36 -18.27
N ASP A 447 -9.44 16.67 -17.47
CA ASP A 447 -9.40 17.74 -16.47
C ASP A 447 -8.99 17.23 -15.08
N ILE A 448 -7.68 17.01 -14.92
CA ILE A 448 -7.05 16.49 -13.69
C ILE A 448 -7.32 17.40 -12.47
N SER A 449 -7.49 18.72 -12.67
CA SER A 449 -7.74 19.66 -11.56
C SER A 449 -9.16 19.51 -11.00
N HIS A 450 -10.13 19.20 -11.85
CA HIS A 450 -11.51 18.92 -11.43
C HIS A 450 -11.60 17.59 -10.65
N LEU A 451 -10.94 16.54 -11.15
CA LEU A 451 -10.85 15.24 -10.46
C LEU A 451 -10.20 15.35 -9.09
N ARG A 452 -9.12 16.14 -9.00
CA ARG A 452 -8.40 16.39 -7.75
C ARG A 452 -9.29 17.06 -6.70
N GLY A 453 -10.04 18.10 -7.07
CA GLY A 453 -10.95 18.79 -6.14
C GLY A 453 -12.12 17.91 -5.64
N MET A 454 -12.58 16.95 -6.46
CA MET A 454 -13.62 16.00 -6.06
C MET A 454 -13.08 14.94 -5.11
N VAL A 455 -11.90 14.37 -5.38
CA VAL A 455 -11.25 13.39 -4.48
C VAL A 455 -10.96 14.02 -3.11
N GLU A 456 -10.49 15.27 -3.08
CA GLU A 456 -10.23 16.01 -1.84
C GLU A 456 -11.50 16.25 -1.01
N GLN A 457 -12.64 16.54 -1.65
CA GLN A 457 -13.93 16.69 -0.95
C GLN A 457 -14.49 15.37 -0.39
N ILE A 458 -14.23 14.25 -1.07
CA ILE A 458 -14.66 12.91 -0.63
C ILE A 458 -13.77 12.41 0.52
N ALA A 459 -12.46 12.59 0.42
CA ALA A 459 -11.50 12.26 1.47
C ALA A 459 -11.74 13.06 2.76
N ALA A 460 -12.19 14.32 2.64
CA ALA A 460 -12.57 15.14 3.80
C ALA A 460 -13.84 14.65 4.54
N LYS A 461 -14.70 13.89 3.87
CA LYS A 461 -15.98 13.40 4.45
C LYS A 461 -15.90 11.97 5.01
N ASN A 462 -15.01 11.12 4.48
CA ASN A 462 -14.87 9.71 4.88
C ASN A 462 -13.42 9.40 5.31
N LEU A 463 -13.07 9.87 6.51
CA LEU A 463 -11.70 9.95 7.02
C LEU A 463 -10.97 8.61 7.25
N SER A 464 -11.66 7.47 7.41
CA SER A 464 -11.00 6.21 7.79
C SER A 464 -10.71 5.27 6.61
N SER A 465 -11.59 5.24 5.61
CA SER A 465 -11.56 4.21 4.56
C SER A 465 -10.80 4.66 3.31
N PHE A 466 -10.78 5.98 3.04
CA PHE A 466 -10.14 6.54 1.85
C PHE A 466 -8.66 6.86 2.06
N ARG A 467 -8.20 7.09 3.29
CA ARG A 467 -6.77 7.34 3.60
C ARG A 467 -5.87 6.11 3.36
N GLN A 468 -6.44 4.91 3.29
CA GLN A 468 -5.70 3.66 3.00
C GLN A 468 -5.47 3.40 1.50
N ILE A 469 -6.18 4.14 0.64
CA ILE A 469 -6.04 4.15 -0.83
C ILE A 469 -5.14 5.33 -1.19
#